data_AF-A0A7L8CXT8-F1
#
_entry.id   AF-A0A7L8CXT8-F1
#
_cell.length_a   1.000
_cell.length_b   1.000
_cell.length_c   1.000
_cell.angle_alpha   90.00
_cell.angle_beta   90.00
_cell.angle_gamma   90.00
#
_symmetry.space_group_name_H-M   'P 1'
#
loop_
_entity.id
_entity.type
_entity.pdbx_description
1 polymer ?
#
loop_
_entity_poly.entity_id
_entity_poly.type
_entity_poly.pdbx_seq_one_letter_code
_entity_poly.pdbx_strand_id
1 'polypeptide(L)'
;MSQRGPSLGERVGGRLSHLGARLQPGAGGFVSWWGHALATWLPPGMRRTLGFGRGRLLLQVDGDDLQLRRERADEVQDLARLPLAGLLGGALAGESARSDDPLAPVLANGLEDLPRWLLLPAASGLRRRMGLPAAAAERLRDVVGFEIDRQTPFAADAVAFDARVLGRRESDGQLDVELVAVPRQVLDPQLAALGPLASGLAGIDVAAADGTALGVNLLPPSQRRRQRDPATVWNVALVLLAVVAVTALLWQLLDNRRAAAATLEQAIAAQADAGRRAAAQRQQLTRLVEGQAFLDRKRAQRPPTVEVIDELTRRLPDHTYLEKLSITDDQLMLIGLSSKAAGLISQLQGARQWRSPALAGALQPDPDSGRDRFTLTANLAVTAAANQPAANPPAATETTDAPAPPAR
;
A
#
# COMPACT_ATOMS: atom_id res chain seq x y z
N MET A 1 -44.79 -60.51 -1.46
CA MET A 1 -45.21 -59.41 -2.36
C MET A 1 -45.24 -58.13 -1.54
N SER A 2 -44.15 -57.37 -1.60
CA SER A 2 -43.91 -56.17 -0.80
C SER A 2 -44.45 -54.93 -1.48
N GLN A 3 -45.29 -54.17 -0.78
CA GLN A 3 -45.51 -52.75 -1.06
C GLN A 3 -44.37 -51.95 -0.41
N ARG A 4 -43.67 -51.12 -1.19
CA ARG A 4 -42.80 -50.04 -0.69
C ARG A 4 -43.38 -48.72 -1.15
N GLY A 5 -43.87 -47.93 -0.20
CA GLY A 5 -44.16 -46.52 -0.40
C GLY A 5 -42.86 -45.73 -0.64
N PRO A 6 -42.89 -44.67 -1.45
CA PRO A 6 -41.70 -43.88 -1.74
C PRO A 6 -41.26 -43.08 -0.51
N SER A 7 -39.97 -43.18 -0.23
CA SER A 7 -39.21 -42.62 0.88
C SER A 7 -39.18 -41.09 0.88
N LEU A 8 -39.28 -40.51 2.08
CA LEU A 8 -39.21 -39.08 2.41
C LEU A 8 -37.82 -38.41 2.20
N GLY A 9 -36.99 -38.93 1.27
CA GLY A 9 -35.62 -38.46 1.01
C GLY A 9 -35.43 -37.62 -0.26
N GLU A 10 -36.43 -37.50 -1.14
CA GLU A 10 -36.30 -36.86 -2.46
C GLU A 10 -36.93 -35.46 -2.59
N ARG A 11 -37.37 -34.84 -1.48
CA ARG A 11 -38.05 -33.52 -1.54
C ARG A 11 -37.20 -32.29 -1.21
N VAL A 12 -35.88 -32.42 -1.08
CA VAL A 12 -35.02 -31.28 -0.70
C VAL A 12 -33.86 -31.00 -1.70
N GLY A 13 -33.68 -31.80 -2.75
CA GLY A 13 -32.55 -31.67 -3.68
C GLY A 13 -32.77 -30.83 -4.96
N GLY A 14 -33.90 -30.13 -5.12
CA GLY A 14 -34.33 -29.59 -6.43
C GLY A 14 -34.65 -28.10 -6.51
N ARG A 15 -34.12 -27.24 -5.64
CA ARG A 15 -34.47 -25.80 -5.62
C ARG A 15 -33.30 -24.81 -5.54
N LEU A 16 -32.08 -25.20 -5.95
CA LEU A 16 -30.90 -24.31 -5.92
C LEU A 16 -30.05 -24.31 -7.20
N SER A 17 -30.64 -24.49 -8.39
CA SER A 17 -29.92 -24.38 -9.67
C SER A 17 -30.47 -23.32 -10.65
N HIS A 18 -31.51 -22.57 -10.29
CA HIS A 18 -32.02 -21.46 -11.09
C HIS A 18 -31.68 -20.11 -10.46
N LEU A 19 -30.40 -19.76 -10.41
CA LEU A 19 -29.94 -18.37 -10.25
C LEU A 19 -28.52 -18.20 -10.82
N GLY A 20 -28.21 -18.96 -11.88
CA GLY A 20 -27.02 -18.75 -12.69
C GLY A 20 -27.29 -17.76 -13.81
N ALA A 21 -27.69 -16.53 -13.47
CA ALA A 21 -27.69 -15.42 -14.43
C ALA A 21 -26.23 -15.14 -14.82
N ARG A 22 -25.71 -15.86 -15.81
CA ARG A 22 -24.45 -15.55 -16.47
C ARG A 22 -24.66 -14.30 -17.34
N LEU A 23 -24.82 -13.17 -16.67
CA LEU A 23 -24.63 -11.84 -17.22
C LEU A 23 -23.13 -11.67 -17.45
N GLN A 24 -22.63 -12.12 -18.60
CA GLN A 24 -21.38 -11.60 -19.14
C GLN A 24 -21.68 -10.80 -20.40
N PRO A 25 -21.83 -9.47 -20.29
CA PRO A 25 -21.32 -8.60 -21.33
C PRO A 25 -19.79 -8.57 -21.20
N GLY A 26 -19.07 -8.45 -22.32
CA GLY A 26 -17.66 -8.05 -22.28
C GLY A 26 -17.46 -6.78 -21.45
N ALA A 27 -16.23 -6.52 -20.99
CA ALA A 27 -15.91 -5.47 -20.01
C ALA A 27 -16.52 -4.08 -20.34
N GLY A 28 -16.71 -3.74 -21.62
CA GLY A 28 -17.37 -2.50 -22.04
C GLY A 28 -18.88 -2.46 -21.79
N GLY A 29 -19.60 -3.57 -21.97
CA GLY A 29 -21.05 -3.65 -21.77
C GLY A 29 -21.46 -3.70 -20.30
N PHE A 30 -20.60 -4.25 -19.44
CA PHE A 30 -20.84 -4.24 -17.98
C PHE A 30 -20.76 -2.82 -17.42
N VAL A 31 -19.77 -2.02 -17.83
CA VAL A 31 -19.61 -0.63 -17.38
C VAL A 31 -20.75 0.25 -17.89
N SER A 32 -21.18 0.10 -19.15
CA SER A 32 -22.31 0.86 -19.69
C SER A 32 -23.63 0.48 -19.03
N TRP A 33 -23.85 -0.81 -18.74
CA TRP A 33 -25.03 -1.29 -18.01
C TRP A 33 -25.04 -0.78 -16.57
N TRP A 34 -23.92 -0.91 -15.85
CA TRP A 34 -23.80 -0.46 -14.47
C TRP A 34 -23.96 1.06 -14.35
N GLY A 35 -23.40 1.82 -15.30
CA GLY A 35 -23.62 3.25 -15.43
C GLY A 35 -25.08 3.62 -15.66
N HIS A 36 -25.80 2.87 -16.51
CA HIS A 36 -27.25 3.07 -16.72
C HIS A 36 -28.07 2.74 -15.47
N ALA A 37 -27.74 1.66 -14.76
CA ALA A 37 -28.42 1.24 -13.54
C ALA A 37 -28.26 2.26 -12.39
N LEU A 38 -27.08 2.86 -12.26
CA LEU A 38 -26.88 3.97 -11.32
C LEU A 38 -27.53 5.26 -11.79
N ALA A 39 -27.51 5.55 -13.09
CA ALA A 39 -28.21 6.70 -13.64
C ALA A 39 -29.71 6.63 -13.38
N THR A 40 -30.32 5.43 -13.34
CA THR A 40 -31.72 5.26 -12.95
C THR A 40 -32.03 5.65 -11.49
N TRP A 41 -31.02 5.72 -10.62
CA TRP A 41 -31.18 6.18 -9.23
C TRP A 41 -30.83 7.66 -9.05
N LEU A 42 -30.25 8.31 -10.07
CA LEU A 42 -29.93 9.74 -10.01
C LEU A 42 -31.16 10.64 -10.23
N PRO A 43 -31.30 11.74 -9.47
CA PRO A 43 -32.32 12.75 -9.68
C PRO A 43 -32.31 13.33 -11.10
N PRO A 44 -33.46 13.74 -11.65
CA PRO A 44 -33.58 14.21 -13.05
C PRO A 44 -32.78 15.48 -13.36
N GLY A 45 -32.35 16.23 -12.34
CA GLY A 45 -31.42 17.36 -12.49
C GLY A 45 -29.97 16.92 -12.77
N MET A 46 -29.47 15.92 -12.05
CA MET A 46 -28.11 15.39 -12.24
C MET A 46 -27.98 14.58 -13.54
N ARG A 47 -29.04 13.92 -14.01
CA ARG A 47 -29.00 13.23 -15.31
C ARG A 47 -28.69 14.19 -16.48
N ARG A 48 -29.23 15.42 -16.41
CA ARG A 48 -28.99 16.46 -17.41
C ARG A 48 -27.54 16.95 -17.39
N THR A 49 -26.95 17.10 -16.21
CA THR A 49 -25.56 17.58 -16.07
C THR A 49 -24.54 16.51 -16.49
N LEU A 50 -24.80 15.25 -16.15
CA LEU A 50 -23.98 14.10 -16.56
C LEU A 50 -24.18 13.65 -18.02
N GLY A 51 -25.10 14.27 -18.78
CA GLY A 51 -25.34 13.94 -20.18
C GLY A 51 -26.21 12.70 -20.43
N PHE A 52 -26.64 11.99 -19.38
CA PHE A 52 -27.57 10.88 -19.50
C PHE A 52 -28.96 11.40 -19.92
N GLY A 53 -29.35 11.14 -21.17
CA GLY A 53 -30.67 11.50 -21.70
C GLY A 53 -30.79 12.92 -22.22
N ARG A 54 -29.71 13.51 -22.76
CA ARG A 54 -29.77 14.78 -23.50
C ARG A 54 -30.70 14.73 -24.73
N GLY A 55 -31.06 13.53 -25.19
CA GLY A 55 -31.87 13.36 -26.39
C GLY A 55 -31.05 13.63 -27.66
N ARG A 56 -31.67 13.52 -28.82
CA ARG A 56 -31.06 13.86 -30.11
C ARG A 56 -31.96 14.81 -30.89
N LEU A 57 -31.34 15.65 -31.71
CA LEU A 57 -32.06 16.49 -32.65
C LEU A 57 -32.23 15.71 -33.95
N LEU A 58 -33.47 15.43 -34.31
CA LEU A 58 -33.86 14.76 -35.54
C LEU A 58 -34.20 15.81 -36.60
N LEU A 59 -33.59 15.66 -37.76
CA LEU A 59 -33.80 16.47 -38.95
C LEU A 59 -34.53 15.59 -39.97
N GLN A 60 -35.74 15.94 -40.35
CA GLN A 60 -36.51 15.22 -41.36
C GLN A 60 -36.79 16.15 -42.54
N VAL A 61 -36.37 15.73 -43.73
CA VAL A 61 -36.61 16.47 -44.97
C VAL A 61 -37.96 16.05 -45.53
N ASP A 62 -38.85 17.02 -45.73
CA ASP A 62 -40.20 16.82 -46.26
C ASP A 62 -40.41 17.79 -47.43
N GLY A 63 -40.01 17.37 -48.63
CA GLY A 63 -39.97 18.25 -49.80
C GLY A 63 -39.01 19.42 -49.61
N ASP A 64 -39.55 20.63 -49.66
CA ASP A 64 -38.79 21.89 -49.50
C ASP A 64 -38.70 22.36 -48.03
N ASP A 65 -39.29 21.62 -47.10
CA ASP A 65 -39.28 21.95 -45.68
C ASP A 65 -38.38 21.00 -44.87
N LEU A 66 -37.65 21.57 -43.91
CA LEU A 66 -36.92 20.84 -42.88
C LEU A 66 -37.72 20.83 -41.59
N GLN A 67 -38.14 19.65 -41.15
CA GLN A 67 -38.75 19.45 -39.84
C GLN A 67 -37.67 19.16 -38.79
N LEU A 68 -37.64 19.98 -37.74
CA LEU A 68 -36.81 19.76 -36.57
C LEU A 68 -37.65 19.11 -35.49
N ARG A 69 -37.21 17.94 -35.04
CA ARG A 69 -37.80 17.23 -33.90
C ARG A 69 -36.73 16.95 -32.86
N ARG A 70 -37.14 16.83 -31.60
CA ARG A 70 -36.26 16.40 -30.52
C ARG A 70 -36.79 15.10 -29.97
N GLU A 71 -35.93 14.08 -29.97
CA GLU A 71 -36.23 12.80 -29.34
C GLU A 71 -35.60 12.74 -27.96
N ARG A 72 -36.39 12.34 -26.96
CA ARG A 72 -35.93 12.10 -25.60
C ARG A 72 -36.55 10.82 -25.06
N ALA A 73 -35.69 9.86 -24.70
CA ALA A 73 -36.09 8.51 -24.30
C ALA A 73 -36.86 7.80 -25.44
N ASP A 74 -38.19 7.92 -25.47
CA ASP A 74 -39.07 7.38 -26.52
C ASP A 74 -40.11 8.42 -27.00
N GLU A 75 -39.98 9.68 -26.59
CA GLU A 75 -40.91 10.74 -26.99
C GLU A 75 -40.25 11.64 -28.03
N VAL A 76 -40.93 11.83 -29.16
CA VAL A 76 -40.53 12.76 -30.22
C VAL A 76 -41.39 14.01 -30.12
N GLN A 77 -40.74 15.14 -29.89
CA GLN A 77 -41.38 16.45 -29.84
C GLN A 77 -41.03 17.26 -31.09
N ASP A 78 -42.05 17.71 -31.82
CA ASP A 78 -41.87 18.64 -32.95
C ASP A 78 -41.49 20.03 -32.43
N LEU A 79 -40.37 20.56 -32.92
CA LEU A 79 -39.86 21.87 -32.50
C LEU A 79 -40.22 22.96 -33.51
N ALA A 80 -39.89 22.74 -34.79
CA ALA A 80 -40.07 23.73 -35.84
C ALA A 80 -40.12 23.08 -37.22
N ARG A 81 -40.72 23.78 -38.19
CA ARG A 81 -40.63 23.49 -39.61
C ARG A 81 -40.04 24.70 -40.31
N LEU A 82 -38.96 24.52 -41.07
CA LEU A 82 -38.18 25.61 -41.67
C LEU A 82 -38.07 25.40 -43.18
N PRO A 83 -38.26 26.44 -44.01
CA PRO A 83 -38.05 26.32 -45.44
C PRO A 83 -36.56 26.14 -45.73
N LEU A 84 -36.23 25.04 -46.41
CA LEU A 84 -34.87 24.58 -46.62
C LEU A 84 -34.08 25.54 -47.52
N ALA A 85 -34.75 26.14 -48.51
CA ALA A 85 -34.19 27.20 -49.36
C ALA A 85 -33.79 28.46 -48.55
N GLY A 86 -34.59 28.86 -47.55
CA GLY A 86 -34.30 30.01 -46.70
C GLY A 86 -33.13 29.75 -45.73
N LEU A 87 -32.95 28.49 -45.34
CA LEU A 87 -31.89 28.05 -44.44
C LEU A 87 -30.53 27.97 -45.14
N LEU A 88 -30.51 27.40 -46.34
CA LEU A 88 -29.29 27.26 -47.15
C LEU A 88 -28.91 28.54 -47.90
N GLY A 89 -29.90 29.37 -48.25
CA GLY A 89 -29.71 30.66 -48.90
C GLY A 89 -29.37 31.81 -47.95
N GLY A 90 -29.21 31.55 -46.65
CA GLY A 90 -28.84 32.56 -45.65
C GLY A 90 -29.96 33.55 -45.28
N ALA A 91 -31.18 33.38 -45.78
CA ALA A 91 -32.30 34.29 -45.50
C ALA A 91 -32.78 34.23 -44.03
N LEU A 92 -32.55 33.09 -43.35
CA LEU A 92 -32.81 32.93 -41.91
C LEU A 92 -31.63 33.34 -41.03
N ALA A 93 -30.44 33.57 -41.62
CA ALA A 93 -29.29 34.09 -40.91
C ALA A 93 -29.42 35.61 -40.85
N GLY A 94 -29.94 36.14 -39.74
CA GLY A 94 -29.72 37.56 -39.38
C GLY A 94 -28.22 37.89 -39.29
N GLU A 95 -27.86 39.11 -38.88
CA GLU A 95 -26.48 39.64 -38.77
C GLU A 95 -25.47 38.76 -37.97
N SER A 96 -25.92 37.64 -37.40
CA SER A 96 -25.18 36.57 -36.73
C SER A 96 -24.47 35.57 -37.67
N ALA A 97 -24.21 35.93 -38.94
CA ALA A 97 -23.46 35.15 -39.94
C ALA A 97 -21.96 34.90 -39.60
N ARG A 98 -21.60 34.96 -38.31
CA ARG A 98 -20.28 34.57 -37.78
C ARG A 98 -20.23 33.15 -37.23
N SER A 99 -21.36 32.43 -37.24
CA SER A 99 -21.39 31.01 -36.86
C SER A 99 -21.41 30.16 -38.13
N ASP A 100 -20.50 29.17 -38.19
CA ASP A 100 -20.37 28.15 -39.26
C ASP A 100 -21.60 27.23 -39.38
N ASP A 101 -22.70 27.54 -38.69
CA ASP A 101 -23.84 26.67 -38.48
C ASP A 101 -25.17 27.38 -38.79
N PRO A 102 -25.87 27.01 -39.87
CA PRO A 102 -27.09 27.68 -40.29
C PRO A 102 -28.31 27.39 -39.39
N LEU A 103 -28.20 26.45 -38.45
CA LEU A 103 -29.26 26.15 -37.47
C LEU A 103 -29.10 26.90 -36.14
N ALA A 104 -27.91 27.43 -35.84
CA ALA A 104 -27.64 28.16 -34.60
C ALA A 104 -28.66 29.28 -34.28
N PRO A 105 -29.11 30.13 -35.22
CA PRO A 105 -30.05 31.21 -34.88
C PRO A 105 -31.46 30.73 -34.54
N VAL A 106 -31.83 29.51 -34.92
CA VAL A 106 -33.18 28.95 -34.71
C VAL A 106 -33.22 27.99 -33.51
N LEU A 107 -32.08 27.42 -33.14
CA LEU A 107 -31.97 26.52 -32.00
C LEU A 107 -31.97 27.33 -30.69
N ALA A 108 -32.91 27.02 -29.80
CA ALA A 108 -32.90 27.57 -28.45
C ALA A 108 -31.67 27.08 -27.66
N ASN A 109 -31.20 27.91 -26.72
CA ASN A 109 -30.09 27.62 -25.81
C ASN A 109 -30.18 26.18 -25.24
N GLY A 110 -29.19 25.35 -25.56
CA GLY A 110 -29.09 23.97 -25.10
C GLY A 110 -29.49 22.89 -26.10
N LEU A 111 -30.05 23.26 -27.27
CA LEU A 111 -30.27 22.34 -28.40
C LEU A 111 -29.07 22.28 -29.36
N GLU A 112 -28.21 23.30 -29.33
CA GLU A 112 -27.03 23.42 -30.20
C GLU A 112 -26.02 22.27 -30.02
N ASP A 113 -25.83 21.86 -28.76
CA ASP A 113 -24.92 20.79 -28.35
C ASP A 113 -25.49 19.38 -28.55
N LEU A 114 -26.74 19.25 -29.03
CA LEU A 114 -27.34 17.94 -29.25
C LEU A 114 -26.79 17.29 -30.53
N PRO A 115 -26.55 15.97 -30.50
CA PRO A 115 -26.18 15.25 -31.71
C PRO A 115 -27.30 15.35 -32.73
N ARG A 116 -26.94 15.77 -33.95
CA ARG A 116 -27.87 15.97 -35.06
C ARG A 116 -27.96 14.69 -35.88
N TRP A 117 -29.17 14.25 -36.14
CA TRP A 117 -29.43 13.02 -36.87
C TRP A 117 -30.41 13.29 -38.00
N LEU A 118 -30.13 12.77 -39.19
CA LEU A 118 -31.11 12.73 -40.25
C LEU A 118 -32.07 11.56 -39.99
N LEU A 119 -33.37 11.83 -39.95
CA LEU A 119 -34.41 10.82 -39.82
C LEU A 119 -35.09 10.63 -41.18
N LEU A 120 -34.90 9.46 -41.76
CA LEU A 120 -35.57 9.08 -43.01
C LEU A 120 -36.98 8.57 -42.73
N PRO A 121 -37.96 8.81 -43.61
CA PRO A 121 -39.28 8.18 -43.53
C PRO A 121 -39.21 6.66 -43.44
N ALA A 122 -40.18 6.04 -42.77
CA ALA A 122 -40.25 4.58 -42.59
C ALA A 122 -40.25 3.80 -43.92
N ALA A 123 -40.78 4.41 -44.99
CA ALA A 123 -40.85 3.84 -46.33
C ALA A 123 -39.53 3.94 -47.13
N SER A 124 -38.50 4.60 -46.60
CA SER A 124 -37.25 4.84 -47.33
C SER A 124 -36.30 3.63 -47.39
N GLY A 125 -36.59 2.55 -46.66
CA GLY A 125 -35.72 1.38 -46.59
C GLY A 125 -36.43 0.06 -46.42
N LEU A 126 -35.72 -1.01 -46.72
CA LEU A 126 -36.14 -2.38 -46.47
C LEU A 126 -35.75 -2.78 -45.04
N ARG A 127 -36.69 -3.40 -44.33
CA ARG A 127 -36.49 -3.96 -43.00
C ARG A 127 -36.67 -5.47 -43.06
N ARG A 128 -35.69 -6.22 -42.56
CA ARG A 128 -35.73 -7.69 -42.57
C ARG A 128 -35.26 -8.25 -41.26
N ARG A 129 -36.01 -9.20 -40.71
CA ARG A 129 -35.61 -9.96 -39.52
C ARG A 129 -34.82 -11.19 -39.91
N MET A 130 -33.74 -11.46 -39.19
CA MET A 130 -32.88 -12.62 -39.41
C MET A 130 -32.26 -13.10 -38.10
N GLY A 131 -31.95 -14.41 -38.04
CA GLY A 131 -31.23 -15.02 -36.94
C GLY A 131 -29.72 -14.98 -37.19
N LEU A 132 -28.94 -14.56 -36.18
CA LEU A 132 -27.48 -14.61 -36.21
C LEU A 132 -26.94 -15.33 -34.96
N PRO A 133 -25.77 -16.01 -35.03
CA PRO A 133 -25.16 -16.60 -33.85
C PRO A 133 -24.88 -15.55 -32.76
N ALA A 134 -25.00 -15.92 -31.48
CA ALA A 134 -24.78 -15.01 -30.36
C ALA A 134 -23.39 -14.33 -30.34
N ALA A 135 -22.38 -14.99 -30.91
CA ALA A 135 -21.03 -14.44 -31.08
C ALA A 135 -20.96 -13.24 -32.04
N ALA A 136 -21.92 -13.10 -32.95
CA ALA A 136 -21.97 -11.98 -33.89
C ALA A 136 -22.36 -10.65 -33.24
N ALA A 137 -22.82 -10.64 -31.97
CA ALA A 137 -23.26 -9.43 -31.27
C ALA A 137 -22.20 -8.31 -31.28
N GLU A 138 -20.92 -8.64 -31.06
CA GLU A 138 -19.84 -7.63 -30.96
C GLU A 138 -19.44 -7.03 -32.31
N ARG A 139 -19.70 -7.76 -33.41
CA ARG A 139 -19.35 -7.35 -34.78
C ARG A 139 -20.57 -7.39 -35.71
N LEU A 140 -21.71 -6.98 -35.18
CA LEU A 140 -23.01 -7.16 -35.84
C LEU A 140 -23.03 -6.53 -37.24
N ARG A 141 -22.54 -5.29 -37.36
CA ARG A 141 -22.52 -4.57 -38.64
C ARG A 141 -21.65 -5.26 -39.68
N ASP A 142 -20.49 -5.79 -39.29
CA ASP A 142 -19.59 -6.48 -40.21
C ASP A 142 -20.23 -7.78 -40.73
N VAL A 143 -20.80 -8.58 -39.81
CA VAL A 143 -21.45 -9.85 -40.15
C VAL A 143 -22.65 -9.61 -41.07
N VAL A 144 -23.49 -8.63 -40.73
CA VAL A 144 -24.64 -8.26 -41.54
C VAL A 144 -24.21 -7.75 -42.92
N GLY A 145 -23.09 -7.04 -43.01
CA GLY A 145 -22.53 -6.57 -44.29
C GLY A 145 -22.31 -7.68 -45.32
N PHE A 146 -21.87 -8.87 -44.88
CA PHE A 146 -21.69 -10.03 -45.77
C PHE A 146 -23.00 -10.73 -46.14
N GLU A 147 -24.07 -10.47 -45.39
CA GLU A 147 -25.38 -11.07 -45.59
C GLU A 147 -26.33 -10.19 -46.42
N ILE A 148 -25.95 -8.94 -46.73
CA ILE A 148 -26.83 -7.99 -47.45
C ILE A 148 -27.29 -8.56 -48.79
N ASP A 149 -26.36 -9.01 -49.63
CA ASP A 149 -26.64 -9.49 -50.97
C ASP A 149 -27.50 -10.79 -50.96
N ARG A 150 -27.46 -11.53 -49.84
CA ARG A 150 -28.25 -12.77 -49.65
C ARG A 150 -29.63 -12.50 -49.07
N GLN A 151 -29.75 -11.48 -48.23
CA GLN A 151 -30.96 -11.19 -47.47
C GLN A 151 -31.79 -10.06 -48.10
N THR A 152 -31.21 -9.29 -49.00
CA THR A 152 -31.86 -8.13 -49.64
C THR A 152 -31.66 -8.19 -51.15
N PRO A 153 -32.56 -7.57 -51.94
CA PRO A 153 -32.39 -7.48 -53.39
C PRO A 153 -31.33 -6.44 -53.81
N PHE A 154 -30.53 -5.93 -52.87
CA PHE A 154 -29.57 -4.87 -53.12
C PHE A 154 -28.15 -5.37 -52.92
N ALA A 155 -27.21 -4.78 -53.67
CA ALA A 155 -25.79 -4.96 -53.43
C ALA A 155 -25.33 -4.11 -52.22
N ALA A 156 -24.41 -4.63 -51.43
CA ALA A 156 -23.89 -4.01 -50.21
C ALA A 156 -23.29 -2.59 -50.42
N ASP A 157 -22.77 -2.29 -51.61
CA ASP A 157 -22.17 -0.99 -51.97
C ASP A 157 -23.21 0.07 -52.39
N ALA A 158 -24.36 -0.38 -52.89
CA ALA A 158 -25.48 0.44 -53.35
C ALA A 158 -26.47 0.82 -52.23
N VAL A 159 -26.24 0.35 -51.00
CA VAL A 159 -27.10 0.63 -49.83
C VAL A 159 -26.32 1.18 -48.65
N ALA A 160 -26.95 2.07 -47.89
CA ALA A 160 -26.58 2.34 -46.52
C ALA A 160 -27.31 1.36 -45.62
N PHE A 161 -26.60 0.71 -44.72
CA PHE A 161 -27.17 -0.32 -43.87
C PHE A 161 -26.65 -0.25 -42.44
N ASP A 162 -27.48 -0.76 -41.54
CA ASP A 162 -27.13 -1.06 -40.16
C ASP A 162 -28.10 -2.12 -39.62
N ALA A 163 -27.79 -2.67 -38.44
CA ALA A 163 -28.63 -3.68 -37.82
C ALA A 163 -28.76 -3.47 -36.32
N ARG A 164 -29.93 -3.85 -35.79
CA ARG A 164 -30.22 -3.81 -34.36
C ARG A 164 -30.64 -5.18 -33.83
N VAL A 165 -30.31 -5.46 -32.58
CA VAL A 165 -30.72 -6.67 -31.88
C VAL A 165 -32.13 -6.46 -31.31
N LEU A 166 -33.08 -7.31 -31.70
CA LEU A 166 -34.44 -7.33 -31.16
C LEU A 166 -34.53 -8.17 -29.89
N GLY A 167 -33.73 -9.25 -29.82
CA GLY A 167 -33.71 -10.15 -28.68
C GLY A 167 -32.62 -11.20 -28.79
N ARG A 168 -32.31 -11.86 -27.67
CA ARG A 168 -31.40 -13.00 -27.61
C ARG A 168 -32.21 -14.24 -27.23
N ARG A 169 -32.15 -15.27 -28.08
CA ARG A 169 -32.79 -16.56 -27.84
C ARG A 169 -31.80 -17.49 -27.15
N GLU A 170 -32.00 -17.68 -25.86
CA GLU A 170 -31.12 -18.52 -25.03
C GLU A 170 -31.23 -20.01 -25.35
N SER A 171 -32.37 -20.48 -25.86
CA SER A 171 -32.59 -21.89 -26.19
C SER A 171 -31.64 -22.42 -27.28
N ASP A 172 -31.37 -21.59 -28.28
CA ASP A 172 -30.68 -21.99 -29.51
C ASP A 172 -29.36 -21.22 -29.71
N GLY A 173 -28.99 -20.35 -28.75
CA GLY A 173 -27.78 -19.53 -28.83
C GLY A 173 -27.77 -18.51 -29.99
N GLN A 174 -28.96 -18.08 -30.45
CA GLN A 174 -29.12 -17.14 -31.55
C GLN A 174 -29.59 -15.75 -31.09
N LEU A 175 -29.34 -14.75 -31.92
CA LEU A 175 -29.82 -13.39 -31.82
C LEU A 175 -30.89 -13.17 -32.88
N ASP A 176 -32.03 -12.64 -32.46
CA ASP A 176 -33.02 -12.11 -33.38
C ASP A 176 -32.61 -10.67 -33.72
N VAL A 177 -32.25 -10.44 -34.99
CA VAL A 177 -31.70 -9.18 -35.49
C VAL A 177 -32.61 -8.61 -36.56
N GLU A 178 -32.75 -7.29 -36.59
CA GLU A 178 -33.41 -6.55 -37.68
C GLU A 178 -32.36 -5.81 -38.50
N LEU A 179 -32.19 -6.23 -39.75
CA LEU A 179 -31.41 -5.54 -40.76
C LEU A 179 -32.24 -4.42 -41.38
N VAL A 180 -31.64 -3.23 -41.50
CA VAL A 180 -32.22 -2.07 -42.15
C VAL A 180 -31.30 -1.67 -43.30
N ALA A 181 -31.82 -1.68 -44.52
CA ALA A 181 -31.09 -1.32 -45.72
C ALA A 181 -31.83 -0.21 -46.48
N VAL A 182 -31.17 0.92 -46.69
CA VAL A 182 -31.68 2.08 -47.42
C VAL A 182 -30.87 2.22 -48.71
N PRO A 183 -31.51 2.18 -49.91
CA PRO A 183 -30.83 2.44 -51.16
C PRO A 183 -30.19 3.83 -51.17
N ARG A 184 -28.93 3.92 -51.64
CA ARG A 184 -28.22 5.20 -51.74
C ARG A 184 -28.92 6.18 -52.66
N GLN A 185 -29.63 5.68 -53.68
CA GLN A 185 -30.49 6.48 -54.55
C GLN A 185 -31.60 7.25 -53.81
N VAL A 186 -32.05 6.76 -52.64
CA VAL A 186 -33.04 7.43 -51.80
C VAL A 186 -32.36 8.31 -50.75
N LEU A 187 -31.21 7.89 -50.25
CA LEU A 187 -30.47 8.60 -49.21
C LEU A 187 -29.72 9.83 -49.74
N ASP A 188 -28.98 9.68 -50.83
CA ASP A 188 -28.09 10.71 -51.38
C ASP A 188 -28.85 12.00 -51.74
N PRO A 189 -30.07 11.97 -52.32
CA PRO A 189 -30.86 13.19 -52.53
C PRO A 189 -31.22 13.92 -51.23
N GLN A 190 -31.50 13.19 -50.14
CA GLN A 190 -31.81 13.83 -48.85
C GLN A 190 -30.57 14.46 -48.22
N LEU A 191 -29.40 13.82 -48.35
CA LEU A 191 -28.13 14.42 -47.93
C LEU A 191 -27.77 15.63 -48.79
N ALA A 192 -27.99 15.55 -50.10
CA ALA A 192 -27.78 16.65 -51.03
C ALA A 192 -28.71 17.84 -50.71
N ALA A 193 -29.97 17.55 -50.39
CA ALA A 193 -30.92 18.57 -49.94
C ALA A 193 -30.39 19.28 -48.70
N LEU A 194 -29.88 18.58 -47.69
CA LEU A 194 -29.31 19.22 -46.49
C LEU A 194 -28.05 20.06 -46.73
N GLY A 195 -27.35 19.87 -47.85
CA GLY A 195 -26.17 20.66 -48.20
C GLY A 195 -25.09 20.68 -47.10
N PRO A 196 -24.59 21.85 -46.66
CA PRO A 196 -23.57 21.97 -45.62
C PRO A 196 -23.94 21.29 -44.29
N LEU A 197 -25.23 21.21 -43.95
CA LEU A 197 -25.70 20.55 -42.72
C LEU A 197 -25.40 19.05 -42.69
N ALA A 198 -25.33 18.40 -43.85
CA ALA A 198 -25.03 16.97 -43.94
C ALA A 198 -23.67 16.62 -43.34
N SER A 199 -22.69 17.52 -43.45
CA SER A 199 -21.34 17.35 -42.88
C SER A 199 -21.31 17.36 -41.35
N GLY A 200 -22.34 17.94 -40.73
CA GLY A 200 -22.47 18.09 -39.28
C GLY A 200 -23.22 16.94 -38.58
N LEU A 201 -23.73 15.96 -39.34
CA LEU A 201 -24.55 14.89 -38.79
C LEU A 201 -23.74 13.90 -37.94
N ALA A 202 -24.29 13.55 -36.78
CA ALA A 202 -23.78 12.49 -35.91
C ALA A 202 -24.26 11.09 -36.36
N GLY A 203 -25.38 11.02 -37.09
CA GLY A 203 -25.93 9.76 -37.59
C GLY A 203 -27.12 9.93 -38.55
N ILE A 204 -27.53 8.81 -39.14
CA ILE A 204 -28.70 8.72 -40.02
C ILE A 204 -29.53 7.52 -39.55
N ASP A 205 -30.79 7.75 -39.21
CA ASP A 205 -31.73 6.74 -38.72
C ASP A 205 -32.97 6.68 -39.63
N VAL A 206 -33.80 5.65 -39.44
CA VAL A 206 -35.07 5.46 -40.15
C VAL A 206 -36.21 5.55 -39.15
N ALA A 207 -37.32 6.16 -39.53
CA ALA A 207 -38.51 6.22 -38.69
C ALA A 207 -39.18 4.85 -38.56
N ALA A 208 -39.68 4.53 -37.38
CA ALA A 208 -40.63 3.46 -37.15
C ALA A 208 -42.04 3.90 -37.58
N ALA A 209 -43.00 2.98 -37.51
CA ALA A 209 -44.39 3.24 -37.95
C ALA A 209 -45.09 4.31 -37.10
N ASP A 210 -44.62 4.54 -35.88
CA ASP A 210 -45.10 5.56 -34.94
C ASP A 210 -44.36 6.91 -35.09
N GLY A 211 -43.41 7.02 -36.03
CA GLY A 211 -42.62 8.22 -36.25
C GLY A 211 -41.44 8.42 -35.30
N THR A 212 -41.21 7.48 -34.38
CA THR A 212 -39.99 7.44 -33.54
C THR A 212 -38.80 6.95 -34.35
N ALA A 213 -37.58 7.21 -33.90
CA ALA A 213 -36.42 6.73 -34.60
C ALA A 213 -36.09 5.27 -34.21
N LEU A 214 -35.78 4.44 -35.20
CA LEU A 214 -35.66 2.99 -35.04
C LEU A 214 -34.44 2.58 -34.18
N GLY A 215 -33.49 3.49 -33.98
CA GLY A 215 -32.30 3.26 -33.17
C GLY A 215 -31.18 2.58 -33.96
N VAL A 216 -31.17 2.75 -35.29
CA VAL A 216 -30.08 2.31 -36.16
C VAL A 216 -29.27 3.52 -36.65
N ASN A 217 -28.00 3.31 -36.99
CA ASN A 217 -27.16 4.36 -37.55
C ASN A 217 -26.50 3.91 -38.86
N LEU A 218 -27.21 4.23 -39.95
CA LEU A 218 -26.81 3.93 -41.32
C LEU A 218 -25.49 4.60 -41.70
N LEU A 219 -25.10 5.68 -41.02
CA LEU A 219 -23.85 6.38 -41.29
C LEU A 219 -22.65 5.47 -40.92
N PRO A 220 -21.67 5.28 -41.83
CA PRO A 220 -20.45 4.51 -41.56
C PRO A 220 -19.68 5.06 -40.37
N PRO A 221 -19.03 4.22 -39.52
CA PRO A 221 -18.35 4.68 -38.32
C PRO A 221 -17.25 5.72 -38.60
N SER A 222 -16.62 5.65 -39.78
CA SER A 222 -15.59 6.58 -40.25
C SER A 222 -16.13 7.97 -40.61
N GLN A 223 -17.41 8.09 -40.95
CA GLN A 223 -18.04 9.34 -41.38
C GLN A 223 -18.83 10.03 -40.24
N ARG A 224 -18.98 9.37 -39.09
CA ARG A 224 -19.69 9.92 -37.93
C ARG A 224 -18.88 11.07 -37.35
N ARG A 225 -19.43 12.29 -37.39
CA ARG A 225 -18.81 13.44 -36.73
C ARG A 225 -18.85 13.18 -35.22
N ARG A 226 -17.66 13.10 -34.62
CA ARG A 226 -17.47 12.80 -33.20
C ARG A 226 -17.78 14.05 -32.40
N GLN A 227 -19.05 14.34 -32.14
CA GLN A 227 -19.41 15.35 -31.16
C GLN A 227 -18.89 14.89 -29.79
N ARG A 228 -18.27 15.83 -29.07
CA ARG A 228 -17.62 15.56 -27.79
C ARG A 228 -18.69 15.19 -26.78
N ASP A 229 -18.83 13.90 -26.46
CA ASP A 229 -19.77 13.46 -25.46
C ASP A 229 -19.39 14.08 -24.09
N PRO A 230 -20.20 15.00 -23.53
CA PRO A 230 -19.90 15.62 -22.25
C PRO A 230 -19.83 14.59 -21.11
N ALA A 231 -20.43 13.41 -21.25
CA ALA A 231 -20.26 12.31 -20.31
C ALA A 231 -18.80 11.83 -20.26
N THR A 232 -18.03 11.97 -21.34
CA THR A 232 -16.60 11.65 -21.33
C THR A 232 -15.81 12.57 -20.40
N VAL A 233 -16.15 13.88 -20.36
CA VAL A 233 -15.51 14.83 -19.46
C VAL A 233 -15.82 14.50 -18.00
N TRP A 234 -17.08 14.17 -17.70
CA TRP A 234 -17.47 13.70 -16.37
C TRP A 234 -16.82 12.37 -16.00
N ASN A 235 -16.71 11.43 -16.92
CA ASN A 235 -16.01 10.17 -16.69
C ASN A 235 -14.53 10.42 -16.38
N VAL A 236 -13.87 11.32 -17.09
CA VAL A 236 -12.48 11.73 -16.79
C VAL A 236 -12.38 12.39 -15.42
N ALA A 237 -13.31 13.29 -15.08
CA ALA A 237 -13.34 13.93 -13.77
C ALA A 237 -13.56 12.91 -12.63
N LEU A 238 -14.45 11.94 -12.83
CA LEU A 238 -14.70 10.84 -11.88
C LEU A 238 -13.48 9.92 -11.75
N VAL A 239 -12.79 9.60 -12.84
CA VAL A 239 -11.54 8.83 -12.81
C VAL A 239 -10.47 9.60 -12.03
N LEU A 240 -10.33 10.90 -12.27
CA LEU A 240 -9.35 11.73 -11.57
C LEU A 240 -9.67 11.82 -10.07
N LEU A 241 -10.95 11.98 -9.71
CA LEU A 241 -11.41 11.93 -8.33
C LEU A 241 -11.12 10.57 -7.67
N ALA A 242 -11.37 9.48 -8.38
CA ALA A 242 -11.07 8.13 -7.89
C ALA A 242 -9.57 7.93 -7.66
N VAL A 243 -8.72 8.42 -8.57
CA VAL A 243 -7.26 8.40 -8.39
C VAL A 243 -6.86 9.19 -7.15
N VAL A 244 -7.38 10.40 -6.96
CA VAL A 244 -7.12 11.22 -5.77
C VAL A 244 -7.58 10.52 -4.48
N ALA A 245 -8.74 9.87 -4.49
CA ALA A 245 -9.24 9.12 -3.35
C ALA A 245 -8.35 7.91 -3.02
N VAL A 246 -7.90 7.17 -4.04
CA VAL A 246 -6.99 6.02 -3.88
C VAL A 246 -5.63 6.47 -3.35
N THR A 247 -5.07 7.57 -3.87
CA THR A 247 -3.79 8.10 -3.38
C THR A 247 -3.90 8.62 -1.94
N ALA A 248 -5.00 9.29 -1.59
CA ALA A 248 -5.26 9.70 -0.21
C ALA A 248 -5.39 8.50 0.74
N LEU A 249 -6.07 7.42 0.31
CA LEU A 249 -6.19 6.19 1.11
C LEU A 249 -4.83 5.50 1.30
N LEU A 250 -4.03 5.39 0.24
CA LEU A 250 -2.67 4.85 0.30
C LEU A 250 -1.77 5.68 1.23
N TRP A 251 -1.88 7.01 1.16
CA TRP A 251 -1.16 7.91 2.05
C TRP A 251 -1.56 7.68 3.51
N GLN A 252 -2.87 7.63 3.79
CA GLN A 252 -3.39 7.41 5.15
C GLN A 252 -2.94 6.04 5.70
N LEU A 253 -2.90 5.01 4.85
CA LEU A 253 -2.40 3.69 5.24
C LEU A 253 -0.91 3.73 5.61
N LEU A 254 -0.11 4.45 4.83
CA LEU A 254 1.33 4.59 5.09
C LEU A 254 1.60 5.38 6.36
N ASP A 255 0.84 6.45 6.58
CA ASP A 255 0.95 7.28 7.79
C ASP A 255 0.55 6.50 9.05
N ASN A 256 -0.54 5.73 8.98
CA ASN A 256 -0.97 4.84 10.06
C ASN A 256 0.09 3.76 10.38
N ARG A 257 0.74 3.21 9.34
CA ARG A 257 1.85 2.25 9.51
C ARG A 257 3.08 2.91 10.16
N ARG A 258 3.41 4.14 9.77
CA ARG A 258 4.53 4.91 10.38
C ARG A 258 4.24 5.24 11.84
N ALA A 259 3.01 5.68 12.15
CA ALA A 259 2.58 5.93 13.52
C ALA A 259 2.65 4.66 14.39
N ALA A 260 2.20 3.52 13.87
CA ALA A 260 2.29 2.24 14.57
C ALA A 260 3.74 1.75 14.77
N ALA A 261 4.64 2.03 13.82
CA ALA A 261 6.07 1.72 14.00
C ALA A 261 6.71 2.61 15.07
N ALA A 262 6.39 3.91 15.07
CA ALA A 262 6.91 4.85 16.06
C ALA A 262 6.46 4.51 17.48
N THR A 263 5.22 4.08 17.68
CA THR A 263 4.73 3.64 19.01
C THR A 263 5.44 2.35 19.47
N LEU A 264 5.73 1.42 18.55
CA LEU A 264 6.49 0.22 18.87
C LEU A 264 7.95 0.54 19.25
N GLU A 265 8.61 1.42 18.50
CA GLU A 265 9.97 1.87 18.82
C GLU A 265 10.03 2.54 20.20
N GLN A 266 9.05 3.38 20.53
CA GLN A 266 8.94 3.99 21.86
C GLN A 266 8.74 2.95 22.96
N ALA A 267 7.92 1.92 22.74
CA ALA A 267 7.71 0.84 23.70
C ALA A 267 8.99 0.01 23.92
N ILE A 268 9.73 -0.30 22.85
CA ILE A 268 11.02 -1.00 22.92
C ILE A 268 12.05 -0.16 23.66
N ALA A 269 12.16 1.15 23.36
CA ALA A 269 13.09 2.04 24.03
C ALA A 269 12.83 2.13 25.54
N ALA A 270 11.55 2.23 25.95
CA ALA A 270 11.16 2.25 27.35
C ALA A 270 11.55 0.96 28.09
N GLN A 271 11.38 -0.20 27.46
CA GLN A 271 11.79 -1.49 28.04
C GLN A 271 13.31 -1.69 28.05
N ALA A 272 14.02 -1.23 27.02
CA ALA A 272 15.47 -1.27 26.94
C ALA A 272 16.12 -0.42 28.05
N ASP A 273 15.53 0.71 28.42
CA ASP A 273 15.99 1.54 29.55
C ASP A 273 15.82 0.85 30.91
N ALA A 274 14.74 0.09 31.09
CA ALA A 274 14.56 -0.72 32.29
C ALA A 274 15.59 -1.85 32.35
N GLY A 275 15.86 -2.52 31.22
CA GLY A 275 16.89 -3.55 31.10
C GLY A 275 18.31 -3.03 31.36
N ARG A 276 18.66 -1.86 30.81
CA ARG A 276 19.94 -1.18 31.05
C ARG A 276 20.14 -0.82 32.53
N ARG A 277 19.09 -0.32 33.20
CA ARG A 277 19.11 -0.04 34.64
C ARG A 277 19.32 -1.31 35.48
N ALA A 278 18.61 -2.39 35.16
CA ALA A 278 18.77 -3.67 35.84
C ALA A 278 20.18 -4.27 35.64
N ALA A 279 20.74 -4.17 34.43
CA ALA A 279 22.11 -4.60 34.14
C ALA A 279 23.14 -3.76 34.93
N ALA A 280 22.97 -2.43 35.00
CA ALA A 280 23.85 -1.55 35.75
C ALA A 280 23.84 -1.86 37.26
N GLN A 281 22.67 -2.12 37.86
CA GLN A 281 22.55 -2.50 39.26
C GLN A 281 23.23 -3.85 39.57
N ARG A 282 23.04 -4.86 38.71
CA ARG A 282 23.74 -6.14 38.85
C ARG A 282 25.25 -5.95 38.83
N GLN A 283 25.75 -5.11 37.91
CA GLN A 283 27.19 -4.84 37.81
C GLN A 283 27.74 -4.11 39.04
N GLN A 284 26.97 -3.24 39.68
CA GLN A 284 27.33 -2.63 40.97
C GLN A 284 27.42 -3.66 42.09
N LEU A 285 26.45 -4.58 42.18
CA LEU A 285 26.46 -5.66 43.17
C LEU A 285 27.68 -6.58 42.98
N THR A 286 27.98 -6.97 41.73
CA THR A 286 29.17 -7.77 41.43
C THR A 286 30.46 -7.05 41.84
N ARG A 287 30.60 -5.74 41.53
CA ARG A 287 31.78 -4.95 41.94
C ARG A 287 31.92 -4.86 43.46
N LEU A 288 30.82 -4.74 44.20
CA LEU A 288 30.86 -4.68 45.67
C LEU A 288 31.30 -6.02 46.27
N VAL A 289 30.78 -7.13 45.76
CA VAL A 289 31.14 -8.49 46.21
C VAL A 289 32.61 -8.79 45.88
N GLU A 290 33.05 -8.48 44.65
CA GLU A 290 34.45 -8.66 44.24
C GLU A 290 35.41 -7.76 45.03
N GLY A 291 34.99 -6.52 45.32
CA GLY A 291 35.74 -5.57 46.15
C GLY A 291 35.93 -6.04 47.59
N GLN A 292 34.89 -6.60 48.23
CA GLN A 292 34.99 -7.20 49.55
C GLN A 292 35.93 -8.41 49.55
N ALA A 293 35.77 -9.33 48.59
CA ALA A 293 36.64 -10.51 48.47
C ALA A 293 38.12 -10.15 48.20
N PHE A 294 38.40 -9.00 47.57
CA PHE A 294 39.77 -8.49 47.42
C PHE A 294 40.32 -7.94 48.74
N LEU A 295 39.52 -7.18 49.48
CA LEU A 295 39.92 -6.62 50.78
C LEU A 295 40.15 -7.71 51.84
N ASP A 296 39.31 -8.74 51.87
CA ASP A 296 39.47 -9.88 52.79
C ASP A 296 40.74 -10.68 52.49
N ARG A 297 41.06 -10.90 51.21
CA ARG A 297 42.34 -11.51 50.80
C ARG A 297 43.54 -10.67 51.22
N LYS A 298 43.48 -9.34 51.07
CA LYS A 298 44.56 -8.44 51.52
C LYS A 298 44.72 -8.45 53.04
N ARG A 299 43.63 -8.57 53.80
CA ARG A 299 43.66 -8.70 55.27
C ARG A 299 44.27 -10.02 55.71
N ALA A 300 43.93 -11.13 55.06
CA ALA A 300 44.43 -12.47 55.40
C ALA A 300 45.93 -12.69 55.12
N GLN A 301 46.54 -11.86 54.26
CA GLN A 301 47.97 -11.94 53.92
C GLN A 301 48.90 -11.22 54.90
N ARG A 302 48.36 -10.45 55.87
CA ARG A 302 49.18 -9.73 56.85
C ARG A 302 49.30 -10.57 58.13
N PRO A 303 50.52 -10.82 58.64
CA PRO A 303 50.70 -11.38 59.98
C PRO A 303 49.99 -10.48 61.01
N PRO A 304 49.26 -11.05 62.00
CA PRO A 304 48.60 -10.24 63.01
C PRO A 304 49.66 -9.43 63.77
N THR A 305 49.49 -8.10 63.83
CA THR A 305 50.40 -7.15 64.50
C THR A 305 50.75 -7.58 65.93
N VAL A 306 49.83 -8.28 66.59
CA VAL A 306 49.99 -8.83 67.93
C VAL A 306 51.12 -9.86 68.01
N GLU A 307 51.28 -10.72 66.99
CA GLU A 307 52.34 -11.74 66.95
C GLU A 307 53.73 -11.12 66.72
N VAL A 308 53.79 -10.03 65.95
CA VAL A 308 55.04 -9.26 65.74
C VAL A 308 55.48 -8.60 67.06
N ILE A 309 54.55 -7.99 67.80
CA ILE A 309 54.85 -7.33 69.07
C ILE A 309 55.29 -8.35 70.14
N ASP A 310 54.61 -9.49 70.22
CA ASP A 310 54.93 -10.55 71.19
C ASP A 310 56.36 -11.10 71.01
N GLU A 311 56.76 -11.42 69.78
CA GLU A 311 58.15 -11.85 69.50
C GLU A 311 59.18 -10.76 69.73
N LEU A 312 58.81 -9.50 69.49
CA LEU A 312 59.66 -8.37 69.78
C LEU A 312 59.94 -8.28 71.29
N THR A 313 58.90 -8.38 72.11
CA THR A 313 59.01 -8.33 73.57
C THR A 313 59.83 -9.50 74.13
N ARG A 314 59.75 -10.70 73.54
CA ARG A 314 60.54 -11.87 73.99
C ARG A 314 62.04 -11.75 73.69
N ARG A 315 62.41 -11.07 72.60
CA ARG A 315 63.80 -10.99 72.12
C ARG A 315 64.54 -9.72 72.54
N LEU A 316 63.82 -8.71 73.04
CA LEU A 316 64.42 -7.48 73.56
C LEU A 316 65.07 -7.74 74.92
N PRO A 317 66.36 -7.43 75.09
CA PRO A 317 67.02 -7.54 76.39
C PRO A 317 66.53 -6.48 77.37
N ASP A 318 66.56 -6.79 78.66
CA ASP A 318 66.15 -5.87 79.75
C ASP A 318 66.95 -4.55 79.81
N HIS A 319 68.10 -4.49 79.12
CA HIS A 319 68.95 -3.29 79.02
C HIS A 319 68.67 -2.45 77.76
N THR A 320 67.54 -2.70 77.09
CA THR A 320 67.10 -1.98 75.88
C THR A 320 65.69 -1.42 76.09
N TYR A 321 65.54 -0.12 75.84
CA TYR A 321 64.24 0.56 75.92
C TYR A 321 63.84 1.08 74.55
N LEU A 322 62.57 0.89 74.17
CA LEU A 322 62.01 1.39 72.91
C LEU A 322 61.21 2.66 73.14
N GLU A 323 61.51 3.69 72.37
CA GLU A 323 60.76 4.95 72.36
C GLU A 323 59.65 4.95 71.31
N LYS A 324 59.91 4.32 70.15
CA LYS A 324 58.96 4.29 69.04
C LYS A 324 59.05 2.98 68.27
N LEU A 325 57.87 2.38 68.09
CA LEU A 325 57.62 1.25 67.19
C LEU A 325 56.70 1.74 66.08
N SER A 326 57.13 1.64 64.83
CA SER A 326 56.30 1.96 63.66
C SER A 326 56.27 0.77 62.72
N ILE A 327 55.08 0.37 62.30
CA ILE A 327 54.87 -0.66 61.30
C ILE A 327 54.17 0.00 60.12
N THR A 328 54.88 0.13 59.00
CA THR A 328 54.36 0.75 57.78
C THR A 328 54.53 -0.24 56.64
N ASP A 329 53.41 -0.66 56.04
CA ASP A 329 53.33 -1.71 55.04
C ASP A 329 54.03 -3.01 55.49
N ASP A 330 55.21 -3.30 54.92
CA ASP A 330 56.01 -4.49 55.23
C ASP A 330 57.32 -4.12 55.96
N GLN A 331 57.46 -2.88 56.46
CA GLN A 331 58.64 -2.42 57.19
C GLN A 331 58.34 -2.16 58.66
N LEU A 332 59.15 -2.78 59.51
CA LEU A 332 59.20 -2.59 60.96
C LEU A 332 60.34 -1.62 61.27
N MET A 333 60.02 -0.49 61.91
CA MET A 333 61.01 0.48 62.37
C MET A 333 60.96 0.59 63.89
N LEU A 334 62.13 0.50 64.50
CA LEU A 334 62.36 0.46 65.95
C LEU A 334 63.32 1.58 66.31
N ILE A 335 62.94 2.45 67.22
CA ILE A 335 63.79 3.52 67.75
C ILE A 335 63.85 3.36 69.26
N GLY A 336 65.06 3.35 69.81
CA GLY A 336 65.27 3.15 71.24
C GLY A 336 66.69 3.46 71.70
N LEU A 337 66.93 3.16 72.98
CA LEU A 337 68.20 3.33 73.67
C LEU A 337 68.68 1.97 74.18
N SER A 338 69.93 1.60 73.93
CA SER A 338 70.51 0.35 74.41
C SER A 338 71.94 0.54 74.88
N SER A 339 72.33 -0.17 75.95
CA SER A 339 73.74 -0.20 76.39
C SER A 339 74.63 -1.09 75.50
N LYS A 340 74.04 -1.92 74.63
CA LYS A 340 74.75 -2.82 73.71
C LYS A 340 74.11 -2.84 72.32
N ALA A 341 73.94 -1.65 71.73
CA ALA A 341 73.18 -1.47 70.50
C ALA A 341 73.72 -2.26 69.28
N ALA A 342 75.05 -2.41 69.16
CA ALA A 342 75.66 -3.21 68.08
C ALA A 342 75.30 -4.71 68.13
N GLY A 343 74.97 -5.24 69.31
CA GLY A 343 74.60 -6.64 69.51
C GLY A 343 73.13 -6.96 69.22
N LEU A 344 72.27 -5.94 69.14
CA LEU A 344 70.82 -6.11 68.92
C LEU A 344 70.50 -6.69 67.54
N ILE A 345 71.32 -6.40 66.52
CA ILE A 345 71.17 -6.98 65.19
C ILE A 345 71.22 -8.50 65.27
N SER A 346 72.22 -9.06 65.95
CA SER A 346 72.40 -10.52 66.08
C SER A 346 71.30 -11.20 66.89
N GLN A 347 70.69 -10.50 67.85
CA GLN A 347 69.61 -11.03 68.68
C GLN A 347 68.23 -10.98 68.00
N LEU A 348 68.01 -9.94 67.20
CA LEU A 348 66.81 -9.80 66.38
C LEU A 348 66.88 -10.64 65.09
N GLN A 349 68.05 -11.15 64.72
CA GLN A 349 68.18 -12.14 63.63
C GLN A 349 67.55 -13.49 64.02
N GLY A 350 66.89 -14.14 63.05
CA GLY A 350 66.29 -15.47 63.23
C GLY A 350 64.86 -15.50 63.77
N ALA A 351 64.12 -14.37 63.78
CA ALA A 351 62.68 -14.38 63.98
C ALA A 351 61.95 -14.87 62.71
N ARG A 352 60.81 -15.54 62.86
CA ARG A 352 60.00 -15.97 61.70
C ARG A 352 59.19 -14.83 61.11
N GLN A 353 58.92 -13.81 61.91
CA GLN A 353 58.02 -12.70 61.64
C GLN A 353 58.71 -11.54 60.91
N TRP A 354 60.04 -11.47 60.88
CA TRP A 354 60.79 -10.45 60.14
C TRP A 354 62.13 -10.97 59.59
N ARG A 355 62.65 -10.30 58.56
CA ARG A 355 63.90 -10.62 57.87
C ARG A 355 64.81 -9.40 57.83
N SER A 356 66.12 -9.66 57.87
CA SER A 356 67.19 -8.68 57.68
C SER A 356 67.11 -7.45 58.59
N PRO A 357 67.19 -7.61 59.93
CA PRO A 357 67.31 -6.45 60.82
C PRO A 357 68.62 -5.73 60.55
N ALA A 358 68.54 -4.43 60.24
CA ALA A 358 69.68 -3.57 59.94
C ALA A 358 69.57 -2.24 60.69
N LEU A 359 70.70 -1.69 61.13
CA LEU A 359 70.76 -0.35 61.69
C LEU A 359 70.57 0.67 60.58
N ALA A 360 69.53 1.51 60.70
CA ALA A 360 69.19 2.58 59.78
C ALA A 360 69.73 3.92 60.29
N GLY A 361 71.04 3.97 60.57
CA GLY A 361 71.74 5.15 61.07
C GLY A 361 72.99 4.83 61.88
N ALA A 362 73.81 5.85 62.14
CA ALA A 362 74.93 5.74 63.07
C ALA A 362 74.42 5.68 64.52
N LEU A 363 75.12 4.92 65.38
CA LEU A 363 74.86 4.89 66.82
C LEU A 363 75.22 6.26 67.40
N GLN A 364 74.27 6.89 68.08
CA GLN A 364 74.48 8.20 68.69
C GLN A 364 74.50 8.05 70.21
N PRO A 365 75.63 8.34 70.89
CA PRO A 365 75.70 8.25 72.34
C PRO A 365 74.82 9.31 72.97
N ASP A 366 73.99 8.90 73.94
CA ASP A 366 73.10 9.77 74.68
C ASP A 366 73.77 10.20 76.00
N PRO A 367 74.10 11.50 76.18
CA PRO A 367 74.87 11.97 77.33
C PRO A 367 74.12 11.86 78.67
N ASP A 368 72.79 11.80 78.65
CA ASP A 368 71.97 11.75 79.86
C ASP A 368 71.86 10.33 80.46
N SER A 369 71.86 9.30 79.61
CA SER A 369 71.65 7.90 80.03
C SER A 369 72.88 7.01 79.95
N GLY A 370 73.96 7.48 79.29
CA GLY A 370 75.16 6.67 79.04
C GLY A 370 74.90 5.47 78.13
N ARG A 371 73.83 5.52 77.31
CA ARG A 371 73.41 4.47 76.37
C ARG A 371 73.47 5.00 74.93
N ASP A 372 73.48 4.09 73.96
CA ASP A 372 73.47 4.47 72.55
C ASP A 372 72.04 4.47 72.01
N ARG A 373 71.66 5.58 71.35
CA ARG A 373 70.43 5.66 70.58
C ARG A 373 70.59 4.90 69.27
N PHE A 374 69.65 4.00 68.99
CA PHE A 374 69.63 3.21 67.78
C PHE A 374 68.32 3.38 67.01
N THR A 375 68.44 3.33 65.69
CA THR A 375 67.32 3.18 64.76
C THR A 375 67.54 1.87 64.02
N LEU A 376 66.62 0.93 64.14
CA LEU A 376 66.68 -0.38 63.49
C LEU A 376 65.48 -0.55 62.58
N THR A 377 65.74 -1.08 61.39
CA THR A 377 64.71 -1.42 60.40
C THR A 377 64.77 -2.90 60.09
N ALA A 378 63.61 -3.53 59.92
CA ALA A 378 63.47 -4.92 59.51
C ALA A 378 62.28 -5.06 58.56
N ASN A 379 62.32 -6.03 57.65
CA ASN A 379 61.19 -6.30 56.75
C ASN A 379 60.31 -7.39 57.37
N LEU A 380 59.00 -7.15 57.51
CA LEU A 380 58.06 -8.16 57.96
C LEU A 380 58.03 -9.33 56.98
N ALA A 381 58.08 -10.54 57.51
CA ALA A 381 57.91 -11.74 56.72
C ALA A 381 56.42 -11.84 56.36
N VAL A 382 56.08 -11.42 55.15
CA VAL A 382 54.78 -11.73 54.56
C VAL A 382 54.69 -13.25 54.47
N THR A 383 53.91 -13.86 55.35
CA THR A 383 53.54 -15.26 55.22
C THR A 383 52.74 -15.36 53.94
N ALA A 384 53.37 -15.84 52.87
CA ALA A 384 52.66 -16.28 51.68
C ALA A 384 51.75 -17.44 52.12
N ALA A 385 50.55 -17.11 52.55
CA ALA A 385 49.51 -18.07 52.82
C ALA A 385 49.31 -18.86 51.52
N ALA A 386 49.62 -20.15 51.59
CA ALA A 386 49.41 -21.12 50.55
C ALA A 386 47.94 -21.04 50.08
N ASN A 387 47.73 -20.64 48.84
CA ASN A 387 46.67 -21.20 48.02
C ASN A 387 46.97 -20.93 46.54
N GLN A 388 47.57 -21.94 45.91
CA GLN A 388 47.44 -22.18 44.48
C GLN A 388 45.94 -22.26 44.15
N PRO A 389 45.42 -21.45 43.22
CA PRO A 389 44.22 -21.85 42.50
C PRO A 389 44.62 -23.02 41.61
N ALA A 390 43.97 -24.17 41.84
CA ALA A 390 44.03 -25.32 40.96
C ALA A 390 43.87 -24.87 39.50
N ALA A 391 44.80 -25.32 38.66
CA ALA A 391 44.73 -25.20 37.21
C ALA A 391 43.38 -25.74 36.74
N ASN A 392 42.56 -24.86 36.17
CA ASN A 392 41.40 -25.29 35.40
C ASN A 392 41.92 -25.77 34.03
N PRO A 393 41.55 -26.98 33.55
CA PRO A 393 42.00 -27.48 32.26
C PRO A 393 41.44 -26.64 31.09
N PRO A 394 42.13 -26.62 29.94
CA PRO A 394 41.77 -25.79 28.80
C PRO A 394 40.46 -26.22 28.13
N ALA A 395 39.79 -25.22 27.58
CA ALA A 395 38.61 -25.35 26.73
C ALA A 395 38.87 -26.30 25.55
N ALA A 396 38.04 -27.34 25.44
CA ALA A 396 37.88 -28.11 24.22
C ALA A 396 36.80 -27.44 23.35
N THR A 397 37.24 -26.85 22.23
CA THR A 397 36.43 -26.70 21.02
C THR A 397 36.70 -27.90 20.13
N GLU A 398 35.68 -28.70 19.84
CA GLU A 398 35.45 -29.44 18.58
C GLU A 398 34.16 -30.29 18.75
N THR A 399 33.08 -29.91 18.07
CA THR A 399 32.58 -30.55 16.84
C THR A 399 31.85 -31.87 17.10
N THR A 400 30.51 -31.83 17.09
CA THR A 400 29.61 -32.98 16.91
C THR A 400 28.49 -32.47 16.01
N ASP A 401 28.61 -32.66 14.71
CA ASP A 401 28.25 -33.85 13.93
C ASP A 401 26.75 -33.89 13.60
N ALA A 402 26.51 -34.04 12.30
CA ALA A 402 25.20 -34.13 11.68
C ALA A 402 24.53 -35.47 12.00
N PRO A 403 23.22 -35.57 11.78
CA PRO A 403 22.77 -36.75 11.04
C PRO A 403 21.72 -36.40 9.97
N ALA A 404 21.89 -37.00 8.79
CA ALA A 404 20.85 -37.23 7.79
C ALA A 404 20.88 -38.72 7.43
N PRO A 405 19.86 -39.31 6.78
CA PRO A 405 18.41 -39.18 6.87
C PRO A 405 17.78 -40.53 7.36
N PRO A 406 16.47 -40.78 7.21
CA PRO A 406 16.12 -41.80 6.22
C PRO A 406 14.88 -41.48 5.37
N ALA A 407 14.91 -42.02 4.16
CA ALA A 407 13.80 -42.10 3.23
C ALA A 407 12.73 -43.10 3.72
N ARG A 408 11.46 -42.71 3.57
CA ARG A 408 10.43 -43.52 2.91
C ARG A 408 9.29 -42.67 2.41
#